data_AF-A0A940IFV1-F1
#
_entry.id   AF-A0A940IFV1-F1
#
_cell.length_a   1.000
_cell.length_b   1.000
_cell.length_c   1.000
_cell.angle_alpha   90.00
_cell.angle_beta   90.00
_cell.angle_gamma   90.00
#
_symmetry.space_group_name_H-M   'P 1'
#
loop_
_entity.id
_entity.type
_entity.pdbx_description
1 polymer ?
#
loop_
_entity_poly.entity_id
_entity_poly.type
_entity_poly.pdbx_seq_one_letter_code
_entity_poly.pdbx_strand_id
1 'polypeptide(L)'
;MDDNNYIPTAQYNYVIGKHYLSTDDPNLATVFYEIKHLEARMADPEGFFFNTLTIMVELNRFAASAGLSDEPLLEDILERLRTSVKGPAEDPMCYAEMDNAIIRIHDCIPDICRLAEMAKGGNRESAAPEPNDTKESEETKRSNATKDTKDQESPCTIDETEGDPGKELRVRATERTMDMSVSNTEYGDMDIPEKDLRKGFRFEVPHFPDSAFEILEASEDKVRVQWCSHEYEIPLGNTVTTQNILLDNPYLSVDEMRMRFEYREIPLYARTIRLLNKIMDLHKAMDPRKADTTKAEQKVLDMLDELIYKNGRTDLYPLKALLDASNNWSTGQIVRISHFRHILLEGIDKGCLAPDQEEAWDWIENAAKNNDPAEFMDDTERWYDILMTATEEGNTIARDIMDRIWEPEQTIDED
;
A
#
# COMPACT_ATOMS: atom_id res chain seq x y z
N MET A 1 39.25 -31.99 -25.70
CA MET A 1 39.38 -30.61 -25.21
C MET A 1 37.96 -30.11 -25.18
N ASP A 2 37.33 -30.25 -24.02
CA ASP A 2 35.92 -29.92 -23.83
C ASP A 2 35.81 -28.42 -23.54
N ASP A 3 35.05 -27.74 -24.40
CA ASP A 3 34.65 -26.36 -24.22
C ASP A 3 33.59 -26.29 -23.11
N ASN A 4 34.01 -25.81 -21.93
CA ASN A 4 33.10 -25.43 -20.86
C ASN A 4 32.29 -24.21 -21.30
N ASN A 5 31.02 -24.44 -21.67
CA ASN A 5 29.98 -23.41 -21.75
C ASN A 5 29.74 -22.84 -20.34
N TYR A 6 30.46 -21.76 -20.00
CA TYR A 6 30.15 -20.95 -18.83
C TYR A 6 28.96 -20.03 -19.19
N ILE A 7 27.75 -20.45 -18.81
CA ILE A 7 26.59 -19.57 -18.79
C ILE A 7 26.71 -18.76 -17.50
N PRO A 8 26.81 -17.41 -17.53
CA PRO A 8 26.83 -16.61 -16.31
C PRO A 8 25.50 -16.82 -15.59
N THR A 9 25.54 -17.43 -14.40
CA THR A 9 24.39 -17.40 -13.48
C THR A 9 24.21 -15.95 -13.03
N ALA A 10 22.99 -15.41 -13.19
CA ALA A 10 22.69 -14.06 -12.73
C ALA A 10 22.87 -14.02 -11.21
N GLN A 11 23.85 -13.26 -10.74
CA GLN A 11 24.11 -13.03 -9.33
C GLN A 11 23.32 -11.80 -8.88
N TYR A 12 22.37 -12.01 -7.98
CA TYR A 12 21.54 -10.97 -7.39
C TYR A 12 22.18 -10.47 -6.09
N ASN A 13 22.33 -9.15 -5.96
CA ASN A 13 22.93 -8.52 -4.78
C ASN A 13 21.94 -7.54 -4.14
N TYR A 14 21.86 -7.55 -2.81
CA TYR A 14 20.95 -6.72 -2.03
C TYR A 14 21.69 -6.12 -0.83
N VAL A 15 21.32 -4.89 -0.46
CA VAL A 15 21.70 -4.26 0.80
C VAL A 15 20.42 -4.08 1.60
N ILE A 16 20.34 -4.74 2.76
CA ILE A 16 19.18 -4.71 3.65
C ILE A 16 19.65 -4.37 5.06
N GLY A 17 19.30 -3.18 5.56
CA GLY A 17 19.87 -2.62 6.78
C GLY A 17 21.41 -2.63 6.75
N LYS A 18 22.03 -3.44 7.63
CA LYS A 18 23.49 -3.59 7.74
C LYS A 18 24.05 -4.82 6.99
N HIS A 19 23.21 -5.56 6.27
CA HIS A 19 23.58 -6.82 5.63
C HIS A 19 23.80 -6.64 4.13
N TYR A 20 24.94 -7.10 3.63
CA TYR A 20 25.19 -7.29 2.20
C TYR A 20 24.89 -8.74 1.84
N LEU A 21 23.95 -8.96 0.94
CA LEU A 21 23.38 -10.26 0.61
C LEU A 21 23.61 -10.54 -0.87
N SER A 22 24.05 -11.75 -1.19
CA SER A 22 24.30 -12.17 -2.57
C SER A 22 23.81 -13.60 -2.80
N THR A 23 23.01 -13.79 -3.85
CA THR A 23 22.43 -15.08 -4.21
C THR A 23 22.35 -15.25 -5.72
N ASP A 24 22.54 -16.46 -6.19
CA ASP A 24 22.26 -16.92 -7.55
C ASP A 24 20.94 -17.70 -7.64
N ASP A 25 20.29 -17.96 -6.51
CA ASP A 25 18.96 -18.59 -6.44
C ASP A 25 17.85 -17.54 -6.62
N PRO A 26 16.92 -17.73 -7.58
CA PRO A 26 15.87 -16.77 -7.89
C PRO A 26 14.77 -16.67 -6.82
N ASN A 27 14.48 -17.73 -6.07
CA ASN A 27 13.50 -17.70 -4.99
C ASN A 27 14.08 -16.91 -3.81
N LEU A 28 15.36 -17.13 -3.48
CA LEU A 28 16.05 -16.38 -2.45
C LEU A 28 16.26 -14.90 -2.85
N ALA A 29 16.48 -14.63 -4.13
CA ALA A 29 16.49 -13.26 -4.67
C ALA A 29 15.15 -12.56 -4.44
N THR A 30 14.03 -13.27 -4.68
CA THR A 30 12.68 -12.76 -4.42
C THR A 30 12.45 -12.51 -2.93
N VAL A 31 12.90 -13.40 -2.05
CA VAL A 31 12.86 -13.20 -0.59
C VAL A 31 13.57 -11.90 -0.18
N PHE A 32 14.81 -11.68 -0.64
CA PHE A 32 15.55 -10.47 -0.29
C PHE A 32 14.97 -9.21 -0.92
N TYR A 33 14.44 -9.30 -2.14
CA TYR A 33 13.72 -8.21 -2.78
C TYR A 33 12.50 -7.80 -1.95
N GLU A 34 11.67 -8.74 -1.51
CA GLU A 34 10.48 -8.45 -0.72
C GLU A 34 10.81 -7.90 0.66
N ILE A 35 11.85 -8.43 1.33
CA ILE A 35 12.32 -7.86 2.61
C ILE A 35 12.77 -6.41 2.43
N LYS A 36 13.54 -6.10 1.37
CA LYS A 36 13.92 -4.70 1.06
C LYS A 36 12.69 -3.83 0.78
N HIS A 37 11.67 -4.38 0.12
CA HIS A 37 10.45 -3.64 -0.23
C HIS A 37 9.51 -3.39 0.97
N LEU A 38 9.60 -4.21 2.02
CA LEU A 38 8.87 -3.95 3.26
C LEU A 38 9.32 -2.64 3.92
N GLU A 39 10.60 -2.26 3.81
CA GLU A 39 11.12 -0.96 4.29
C GLU A 39 10.58 0.23 3.48
N ALA A 40 10.22 0.01 2.21
CA ALA A 40 9.79 1.07 1.29
C ALA A 40 8.27 1.29 1.26
N ARG A 41 7.46 0.32 1.71
CA ARG A 41 5.99 0.33 1.59
C ARG A 41 5.25 0.54 2.92
N MET A 42 5.79 1.39 3.80
CA MET A 42 5.22 1.67 5.14
C MET A 42 3.83 2.35 5.14
N ALA A 43 3.10 2.41 4.02
CA ALA A 43 1.82 3.09 3.89
C ALA A 43 0.61 2.16 3.74
N ASP A 44 0.81 0.84 3.64
CA ASP A 44 -0.27 -0.12 3.37
C ASP A 44 -0.15 -1.42 4.20
N PRO A 45 -1.01 -1.62 5.22
CA PRO A 45 -1.09 -2.86 6.00
C PRO A 45 -1.43 -4.12 5.16
N GLU A 46 -2.20 -3.98 4.08
CA GLU A 46 -2.53 -5.11 3.21
C GLU A 46 -1.31 -5.51 2.38
N GLY A 47 -0.62 -4.54 1.78
CA GLY A 47 0.67 -4.75 1.12
C GLY A 47 1.72 -5.40 2.03
N PHE A 48 1.80 -4.98 3.30
CA PHE A 48 2.69 -5.62 4.29
C PHE A 48 2.37 -7.11 4.49
N PHE A 49 1.08 -7.45 4.60
CA PHE A 49 0.62 -8.83 4.74
C PHE A 49 1.01 -9.67 3.51
N PHE A 50 0.70 -9.19 2.30
CA PHE A 50 0.99 -9.90 1.05
C PHE A 50 2.49 -10.09 0.83
N ASN A 51 3.30 -9.06 1.11
CA ASN A 51 4.76 -9.14 1.01
C ASN A 51 5.32 -10.18 1.99
N THR A 52 4.85 -10.21 3.24
CA THR A 52 5.31 -11.20 4.22
C THR A 52 4.89 -12.62 3.86
N LEU A 53 3.68 -12.81 3.31
CA LEU A 53 3.24 -14.10 2.79
C LEU A 53 4.10 -14.55 1.61
N THR A 54 4.44 -13.62 0.71
CA THR A 54 5.31 -13.88 -0.44
C THR A 54 6.70 -14.33 0.02
N ILE A 55 7.29 -13.66 1.02
CA ILE A 55 8.55 -14.08 1.65
C ILE A 55 8.46 -15.53 2.14
N MET A 56 7.39 -15.89 2.86
CA MET A 56 7.21 -17.24 3.37
C MET A 56 7.06 -18.29 2.26
N VAL A 57 6.32 -17.96 1.19
CA VAL A 57 6.11 -18.86 0.05
C VAL A 57 7.43 -19.09 -0.69
N GLU A 58 8.15 -18.03 -1.01
CA GLU A 58 9.41 -18.12 -1.75
C GLU A 58 10.52 -18.76 -0.92
N LEU A 59 10.54 -18.55 0.39
CA LEU A 59 11.46 -19.24 1.29
C LEU A 59 11.17 -20.76 1.34
N ASN A 60 9.90 -21.16 1.34
CA ASN A 60 9.52 -22.57 1.22
C ASN A 60 9.92 -23.18 -0.14
N ARG A 61 9.74 -22.43 -1.24
CA ARG A 61 10.16 -22.86 -2.59
C ARG A 61 11.68 -23.03 -2.67
N PHE A 62 12.43 -22.08 -2.14
CA PHE A 62 13.87 -22.17 -1.99
C PHE A 62 14.26 -23.44 -1.22
N ALA A 63 13.73 -23.62 -0.01
CA ALA A 63 14.06 -24.76 0.82
C ALA A 63 13.70 -26.10 0.16
N ALA A 64 12.55 -26.20 -0.50
CA ALA A 64 12.15 -27.38 -1.25
C ALA A 64 13.13 -27.70 -2.40
N SER A 65 13.54 -26.68 -3.16
CA SER A 65 14.52 -26.85 -4.24
C SER A 65 15.91 -27.24 -3.74
N ALA A 66 16.27 -26.81 -2.52
CA ALA A 66 17.53 -27.11 -1.86
C ALA A 66 17.52 -28.41 -1.03
N GLY A 67 16.38 -29.10 -0.89
CA GLY A 67 16.25 -30.30 -0.05
C GLY A 67 16.26 -30.01 1.46
N LEU A 68 15.88 -28.79 1.86
CA LEU A 68 15.87 -28.29 3.24
C LEU A 68 14.44 -28.15 3.82
N SER A 69 13.43 -28.78 3.20
CA SER A 69 12.04 -28.66 3.65
C SER A 69 11.79 -29.14 5.09
N ASP A 70 12.59 -30.08 5.57
CA ASP A 70 12.49 -30.63 6.93
C ASP A 70 13.49 -29.97 7.92
N GLU A 71 14.19 -28.92 7.49
CA GLU A 71 15.21 -28.26 8.30
C GLU A 71 14.56 -27.49 9.47
N PRO A 72 14.92 -27.77 10.75
CA PRO A 72 14.33 -27.08 11.90
C PRO A 72 14.50 -25.55 11.87
N LEU A 73 15.60 -25.07 11.27
CA LEU A 73 15.85 -23.64 11.09
C LEU A 73 14.81 -22.99 10.17
N LEU A 74 14.34 -23.70 9.14
CA LEU A 74 13.30 -23.18 8.24
C LEU A 74 11.99 -22.95 9.01
N GLU A 75 11.57 -23.92 9.83
CA GLU A 75 10.32 -23.79 10.60
C GLU A 75 10.41 -22.68 11.65
N ASP A 76 11.58 -22.49 12.28
CA ASP A 76 11.80 -21.39 13.22
C ASP A 76 11.74 -20.01 12.53
N ILE A 77 12.30 -19.89 11.32
CA ILE A 77 12.17 -18.66 10.51
C ILE A 77 10.69 -18.44 10.14
N LEU A 78 10.00 -19.48 9.65
CA LEU A 78 8.60 -19.37 9.24
C LEU A 78 7.68 -18.99 10.41
N GLU A 79 7.89 -19.52 11.62
CA GLU A 79 7.08 -19.13 12.77
C GLU A 79 7.35 -17.68 13.22
N ARG A 80 8.60 -17.20 13.14
CA ARG A 80 8.93 -15.79 13.36
C ARG A 80 8.27 -14.87 12.32
N LEU A 81 8.23 -15.29 11.06
CA LEU A 81 7.49 -14.56 10.01
C LEU A 81 5.98 -14.59 10.26
N ARG A 82 5.38 -15.74 10.60
CA ARG A 82 3.95 -15.86 10.94
C ARG A 82 3.55 -14.97 12.11
N THR A 83 4.35 -14.97 13.18
CA THR A 83 4.10 -14.13 14.37
C THR A 83 4.28 -12.65 14.09
N SER A 84 5.03 -12.28 13.05
CA SER A 84 5.16 -10.90 12.60
C SER A 84 3.89 -10.38 11.90
N VAL A 85 3.00 -11.28 11.46
CA VAL A 85 1.76 -10.94 10.74
C VAL A 85 0.49 -11.24 11.55
N LYS A 86 0.60 -11.93 12.69
CA LYS A 86 -0.52 -12.18 13.62
C LYS A 86 -0.92 -10.91 14.38
N GLY A 87 -1.60 -9.99 13.70
CA GLY A 87 -2.52 -9.05 14.36
C GLY A 87 -3.80 -9.76 14.83
N PRO A 88 -4.60 -9.17 15.72
CA PRO A 88 -5.93 -9.71 16.02
C PRO A 88 -6.71 -9.79 14.70
N ALA A 89 -7.32 -10.94 14.41
CA ALA A 89 -7.99 -11.24 13.13
C ALA A 89 -9.16 -10.30 12.75
N GLU A 90 -9.44 -9.30 13.58
CA GLU A 90 -10.55 -8.35 13.47
C GLU A 90 -10.09 -6.88 13.40
N ASP A 91 -8.79 -6.57 13.45
CA ASP A 91 -8.29 -5.19 13.38
C ASP A 91 -7.01 -5.08 12.50
N PRO A 92 -6.94 -4.14 11.53
CA PRO A 92 -5.74 -3.93 10.73
C PRO A 92 -4.56 -3.53 11.61
N MET A 93 -3.41 -4.16 11.37
CA MET A 93 -2.15 -3.88 12.07
C MET A 93 -1.84 -2.37 12.03
N CYS A 94 -1.58 -1.77 13.19
CA CYS A 94 -1.21 -0.35 13.23
C CYS A 94 0.26 -0.14 12.80
N TYR A 95 0.63 1.08 12.39
CA TYR A 95 2.00 1.39 11.95
C TYR A 95 3.08 1.01 12.98
N ALA A 96 2.82 1.19 14.27
CA ALA A 96 3.76 0.79 15.32
C ALA A 96 3.94 -0.74 15.43
N GLU A 97 2.90 -1.51 15.12
CA GLU A 97 2.99 -2.98 15.05
C GLU A 97 3.73 -3.43 13.80
N MET A 98 3.54 -2.72 12.67
CA MET A 98 4.29 -2.94 11.43
C MET A 98 5.79 -2.67 11.61
N ASP A 99 6.17 -1.56 12.28
CA ASP A 99 7.58 -1.27 12.57
C ASP A 99 8.23 -2.39 13.39
N ASN A 100 7.53 -2.89 14.41
CA ASN A 100 8.00 -4.01 15.22
C ASN A 100 8.05 -5.32 14.41
N ALA A 101 7.15 -5.51 13.45
CA ALA A 101 7.15 -6.66 12.55
C ALA A 101 8.31 -6.62 11.56
N ILE A 102 8.65 -5.45 11.02
CA ILE A 102 9.82 -5.25 10.16
C ILE A 102 11.10 -5.61 10.93
N ILE A 103 11.25 -5.15 12.17
CA ILE A 103 12.41 -5.51 13.01
C ILE A 103 12.53 -7.03 13.16
N ARG A 104 11.42 -7.73 13.43
CA ARG A 104 11.41 -9.20 13.54
C ARG A 104 11.76 -9.90 12.22
N ILE A 105 11.31 -9.37 11.10
CA ILE A 105 11.64 -9.89 9.76
C ILE A 105 13.13 -9.67 9.47
N HIS A 106 13.69 -8.51 9.84
CA HIS A 106 15.12 -8.22 9.73
C HIS A 106 15.97 -9.15 10.59
N ASP A 107 15.51 -9.49 11.79
CA ASP A 107 16.18 -10.45 12.67
C ASP A 107 16.22 -11.88 12.09
N CYS A 108 15.42 -12.18 11.06
CA CYS A 108 15.46 -13.45 10.34
C CYS A 108 16.56 -13.50 9.27
N ILE A 109 17.09 -12.34 8.81
CA ILE A 109 18.08 -12.28 7.71
C ILE A 109 19.31 -13.16 7.97
N PRO A 110 19.95 -13.14 9.16
CA PRO A 110 21.11 -14.00 9.44
C PRO A 110 20.80 -15.49 9.30
N ASP A 111 19.61 -15.91 9.72
CA ASP A 111 19.20 -17.32 9.67
C ASP A 111 18.80 -17.75 8.26
N ILE A 112 18.20 -16.85 7.46
CA ILE A 112 17.96 -17.07 6.03
C ILE A 112 19.31 -17.23 5.29
N CYS A 113 20.31 -16.41 5.59
CA CYS A 113 21.66 -16.57 5.05
C CYS A 113 22.28 -17.91 5.42
N ARG A 114 22.09 -18.34 6.67
CA ARG A 114 22.60 -19.62 7.16
C ARG A 114 21.93 -20.79 6.44
N LEU A 115 20.62 -20.72 6.19
CA LEU A 115 19.88 -21.68 5.37
C LEU A 115 20.44 -21.73 3.93
N ALA A 116 20.78 -20.58 3.35
CA ALA A 116 21.40 -20.49 2.04
C ALA A 116 22.82 -21.09 2.00
N GLU A 117 23.60 -20.91 3.05
CA GLU A 117 24.92 -21.55 3.20
C GLU A 117 24.79 -23.07 3.32
N MET A 118 23.77 -23.57 4.03
CA MET A 118 23.48 -25.01 4.13
C MET A 118 23.13 -25.62 2.77
N ALA A 119 22.35 -24.92 1.95
CA ALA A 119 22.04 -25.34 0.58
C ALA A 119 23.29 -25.45 -0.29
N LYS A 120 24.25 -24.51 -0.14
CA LYS A 120 25.55 -24.54 -0.83
C LYS A 120 26.49 -25.64 -0.30
N GLY A 121 26.36 -25.99 0.97
CA GLY A 121 27.13 -27.03 1.65
C GLY A 121 26.62 -28.46 1.44
N GLY A 122 25.37 -28.64 0.97
CA GLY A 122 24.67 -29.92 0.87
C GLY A 122 25.23 -30.95 -0.13
N ASN A 123 26.27 -30.62 -0.88
CA ASN A 123 26.99 -31.57 -1.73
C ASN A 123 28.26 -32.09 -1.05
N ARG A 124 28.14 -32.65 0.17
CA ARG A 124 29.13 -33.54 0.80
C ARG A 124 28.57 -34.21 2.06
N GLU A 125 28.28 -35.50 1.89
CA GLU A 125 28.33 -36.63 2.85
C GLU A 125 27.70 -36.51 4.26
N SER A 126 26.79 -37.46 4.47
CA SER A 126 26.28 -38.04 5.71
C SER A 126 27.29 -38.25 6.85
N ALA A 127 26.91 -37.89 8.08
CA ALA A 127 26.64 -38.81 9.21
C ALA A 127 26.54 -38.06 10.56
N ALA A 128 25.54 -38.47 11.36
CA ALA A 128 25.11 -38.02 12.70
C ALA A 128 26.13 -38.29 13.85
N PRO A 129 25.76 -38.14 15.16
CA PRO A 129 25.11 -37.02 15.88
C PRO A 129 25.83 -36.62 17.22
N GLU A 130 25.43 -35.46 17.77
CA GLU A 130 25.28 -35.02 19.20
C GLU A 130 26.22 -35.48 20.35
N PRO A 131 26.51 -34.64 21.38
CA PRO A 131 25.56 -34.46 22.50
C PRO A 131 25.54 -33.11 23.27
N ASN A 132 24.35 -32.83 23.84
CA ASN A 132 23.99 -32.19 25.12
C ASN A 132 25.00 -31.26 25.85
N ASP A 133 24.52 -30.07 26.28
CA ASP A 133 24.40 -29.79 27.72
C ASP A 133 23.56 -28.54 28.09
N THR A 134 22.58 -28.80 28.96
CA THR A 134 21.97 -28.03 30.07
C THR A 134 22.59 -26.69 30.52
N LYS A 135 21.77 -25.63 30.71
CA LYS A 135 21.46 -24.96 32.02
C LYS A 135 21.07 -23.46 32.00
N GLU A 136 20.10 -23.17 32.88
CA GLU A 136 19.93 -22.01 33.81
C GLU A 136 19.55 -20.61 33.25
N SER A 137 18.32 -20.15 33.55
CA SER A 137 17.95 -19.07 34.52
C SER A 137 18.11 -17.65 33.94
N GLU A 138 17.20 -16.68 34.06
CA GLU A 138 16.48 -16.19 35.24
C GLU A 138 15.22 -15.38 34.82
N GLU A 139 14.20 -15.44 35.67
CA GLU A 139 13.11 -14.47 35.73
C GLU A 139 13.63 -13.09 36.19
N THR A 140 13.12 -11.99 35.62
CA THR A 140 12.96 -10.74 36.39
C THR A 140 11.69 -9.99 35.95
N LYS A 141 10.70 -9.99 36.84
CA LYS A 141 9.52 -9.12 36.85
C LYS A 141 9.93 -7.68 37.18
N ARG A 142 9.42 -6.69 36.45
CA ARG A 142 9.19 -5.31 36.97
C ARG A 142 7.91 -4.67 36.41
N SER A 143 6.88 -4.74 37.25
CA SER A 143 5.90 -3.70 37.62
C SER A 143 5.42 -2.68 36.58
N ASN A 144 4.13 -2.83 36.26
CA ASN A 144 3.22 -1.79 35.79
C ASN A 144 3.05 -0.66 36.82
N ALA A 145 3.02 0.59 36.34
CA ALA A 145 2.43 1.71 37.04
C ALA A 145 1.68 2.58 36.01
N THR A 146 0.37 2.34 35.91
CA THR A 146 -0.62 3.16 35.21
C THR A 146 -0.73 4.51 35.92
N LYS A 147 -0.71 5.60 35.15
CA LYS A 147 -1.11 6.91 35.62
C LYS A 147 -2.09 7.52 34.62
N ASP A 148 -3.36 7.47 34.99
CA ASP A 148 -4.45 8.17 34.35
C ASP A 148 -4.19 9.69 34.37
N THR A 149 -4.26 10.30 33.20
CA THR A 149 -4.50 11.74 33.07
C THR A 149 -5.59 11.91 32.03
N LYS A 150 -6.80 12.27 32.50
CA LYS A 150 -7.91 12.71 31.67
C LYS A 150 -7.59 14.12 31.17
N ASP A 151 -7.18 14.23 29.92
CA ASP A 151 -7.21 15.51 29.20
C ASP A 151 -8.55 15.63 28.48
N GLN A 152 -9.23 16.75 28.73
CA GLN A 152 -10.42 17.17 28.00
C GLN A 152 -9.98 17.57 26.58
N GLU A 153 -10.10 16.65 25.63
CA GLU A 153 -9.87 16.94 24.22
C GLU A 153 -10.94 17.89 23.69
N SER A 154 -10.48 19.04 23.20
CA SER A 154 -11.29 19.89 22.32
C SER A 154 -11.58 19.13 21.02
N PRO A 155 -12.77 19.26 20.43
CA PRO A 155 -13.12 18.53 19.20
C PRO A 155 -12.10 18.85 18.11
N CYS A 156 -11.48 17.79 17.58
CA CYS A 156 -10.60 17.88 16.43
C CYS A 156 -11.46 18.28 15.23
N THR A 157 -11.20 19.46 14.68
CA THR A 157 -11.95 20.05 13.57
C THR A 157 -11.06 20.01 12.32
N ILE A 158 -11.64 19.73 11.16
CA ILE A 158 -10.97 19.98 9.89
C ILE A 158 -11.01 21.51 9.69
N ASP A 159 -9.86 22.18 9.83
CA ASP A 159 -9.76 23.64 9.73
C ASP A 159 -10.22 24.11 8.34
N GLU A 160 -11.18 25.05 8.30
CA GLU A 160 -11.72 25.65 7.07
C GLU A 160 -10.64 26.33 6.21
N THR A 161 -9.48 26.65 6.81
CA THR A 161 -8.32 27.24 6.11
C THR A 161 -7.34 26.21 5.55
N GLU A 162 -7.53 24.91 5.80
CA GLU A 162 -7.02 23.88 4.91
C GLU A 162 -7.86 23.87 3.63
N GLY A 163 -7.74 24.96 2.87
CA GLY A 163 -8.13 25.05 1.49
C GLY A 163 -7.42 23.91 0.77
N ASP A 164 -8.16 22.84 0.53
CA ASP A 164 -7.79 21.74 -0.34
C ASP A 164 -7.10 22.33 -1.58
N PRO A 165 -5.77 22.21 -1.66
CA PRO A 165 -4.98 23.03 -2.56
C PRO A 165 -5.38 22.65 -3.98
N GLY A 166 -5.75 23.63 -4.78
CA GLY A 166 -6.11 23.38 -6.17
C GLY A 166 -4.91 22.89 -6.97
N LYS A 167 -3.68 23.11 -6.44
CA LYS A 167 -2.41 22.86 -7.11
C LYS A 167 -1.43 22.13 -6.20
N GLU A 168 -0.48 21.45 -6.83
CA GLU A 168 0.63 20.79 -6.12
C GLU A 168 1.89 20.79 -6.99
N LEU A 169 3.04 20.73 -6.34
CA LEU A 169 4.30 20.39 -6.99
C LEU A 169 4.55 18.90 -6.78
N ARG A 170 4.51 18.12 -7.86
CA ARG A 170 4.97 16.73 -7.86
C ARG A 170 6.46 16.68 -8.20
N VAL A 171 7.20 15.94 -7.41
CA VAL A 171 8.64 15.72 -7.58
C VAL A 171 8.89 14.24 -7.71
N ARG A 172 9.57 13.83 -8.77
CA ARG A 172 10.07 12.48 -8.98
C ARG A 172 11.58 12.49 -9.01
N ALA A 173 12.21 11.82 -8.05
CA ALA A 173 13.60 11.45 -8.08
C ALA A 173 13.77 10.16 -8.89
N THR A 174 14.84 10.09 -9.67
CA THR A 174 15.30 8.88 -10.34
C THR A 174 16.78 8.76 -10.08
N GLU A 175 17.15 7.74 -9.35
CA GLU A 175 18.54 7.40 -9.09
C GLU A 175 18.89 6.15 -9.87
N ARG A 176 19.98 6.22 -10.62
CA ARG A 176 20.54 5.09 -11.31
C ARG A 176 21.86 4.75 -10.65
N THR A 177 21.89 3.60 -10.00
CA THR A 177 23.11 3.06 -9.40
C THR A 177 23.78 2.10 -10.37
N MET A 178 25.11 2.13 -10.41
CA MET A 178 25.92 1.27 -11.26
C MET A 178 26.74 0.32 -10.37
N ASP A 179 26.15 -0.81 -10.01
CA ASP A 179 26.80 -1.83 -9.20
C ASP A 179 27.46 -2.88 -10.11
N MET A 180 28.80 -2.90 -10.15
CA MET A 180 29.58 -3.88 -10.92
C MET A 180 29.13 -4.07 -12.39
N SER A 181 28.69 -2.99 -13.06
CA SER A 181 28.12 -2.98 -14.43
C SER A 181 26.67 -3.46 -14.57
N VAL A 182 25.98 -3.74 -13.46
CA VAL A 182 24.53 -3.90 -13.40
C VAL A 182 23.92 -2.55 -13.04
N SER A 183 23.06 -2.02 -13.91
CA SER A 183 22.36 -0.78 -13.61
C SER A 183 21.04 -1.07 -12.91
N ASN A 184 20.90 -0.57 -11.69
CA ASN A 184 19.62 -0.51 -11.01
C ASN A 184 19.04 0.91 -11.16
N THR A 185 17.72 1.02 -11.13
CA THR A 185 17.05 2.32 -11.17
C THR A 185 15.99 2.35 -10.10
N GLU A 186 16.14 3.27 -9.16
CA GLU A 186 15.22 3.50 -8.08
C GLU A 186 14.48 4.82 -8.32
N TYR A 187 13.25 4.89 -7.84
CA TYR A 187 12.37 6.05 -8.01
C TYR A 187 11.81 6.47 -6.66
N GLY A 188 11.73 7.78 -6.44
CA GLY A 188 11.01 8.37 -5.32
C GLY A 188 10.04 9.40 -5.82
N ASP A 189 8.81 9.37 -5.34
CA ASP A 189 7.78 10.36 -5.67
C ASP A 189 7.38 11.12 -4.40
N MET A 190 7.14 12.42 -4.54
CA MET A 190 6.60 13.28 -3.48
C MET A 190 5.67 14.31 -4.09
N ASP A 191 4.48 14.47 -3.51
CA ASP A 191 3.55 15.54 -3.85
C ASP A 191 3.56 16.60 -2.75
N ILE A 192 3.75 17.86 -3.13
CA ILE A 192 3.82 18.99 -2.20
C ILE A 192 2.61 19.88 -2.42
N PRO A 193 1.70 19.98 -1.45
CA PRO A 193 0.49 20.77 -1.59
C PRO A 193 0.81 22.26 -1.70
N GLU A 194 0.00 23.03 -2.42
CA GLU A 194 0.17 24.47 -2.59
C GLU A 194 0.33 25.23 -1.27
N LYS A 195 -0.34 24.79 -0.20
CA LYS A 195 -0.22 25.38 1.15
C LYS A 195 1.19 25.32 1.73
N ASP A 196 2.02 24.39 1.27
CA ASP A 196 3.40 24.18 1.73
C ASP A 196 4.42 24.77 0.74
N LEU A 197 3.98 25.20 -0.45
CA LEU A 197 4.80 25.91 -1.44
C LEU A 197 5.06 27.35 -1.00
N ARG A 198 5.95 27.51 -0.01
CA ARG A 198 6.32 28.81 0.56
C ARG A 198 7.81 29.06 0.33
N LYS A 199 8.18 30.30 0.04
CA LYS A 199 9.59 30.69 -0.08
C LYS A 199 10.39 30.26 1.16
N GLY A 200 11.50 29.58 0.95
CA GLY A 200 12.38 29.04 1.99
C GLY A 200 11.94 27.68 2.54
N PHE A 201 10.80 27.12 2.09
CA PHE A 201 10.41 25.76 2.44
C PHE A 201 11.41 24.78 1.86
N ARG A 202 11.91 23.88 2.71
CA ARG A 202 12.87 22.84 2.35
C ARG A 202 12.28 21.47 2.60
N PHE A 203 12.56 20.57 1.69
CA PHE A 203 12.09 19.19 1.74
C PHE A 203 13.06 18.29 0.99
N GLU A 204 12.97 17.01 1.28
CA GLU A 204 13.74 15.93 0.66
C GLU A 204 12.74 14.90 0.16
N VAL A 205 12.98 14.34 -1.04
CA VAL A 205 12.27 13.13 -1.46
C VAL A 205 12.65 12.01 -0.51
N PRO A 206 11.66 11.31 0.09
CA PRO A 206 11.93 10.17 0.95
C PRO A 206 12.88 9.17 0.29
N HIS A 207 13.81 8.62 1.07
CA HIS A 207 14.84 7.66 0.66
C HIS A 207 15.97 8.21 -0.22
N PHE A 208 15.95 9.50 -0.58
CA PHE A 208 17.03 10.13 -1.35
C PHE A 208 17.63 11.31 -0.57
N PRO A 209 18.63 11.11 0.29
CA PRO A 209 19.18 12.17 1.14
C PRO A 209 19.81 13.33 0.35
N ASP A 210 20.32 13.05 -0.86
CA ASP A 210 20.90 14.08 -1.76
C ASP A 210 19.84 14.81 -2.61
N SER A 211 18.56 14.59 -2.31
CA SER A 211 17.45 15.25 -2.99
C SER A 211 17.05 16.58 -2.37
N ALA A 212 17.74 17.12 -1.36
CA ALA A 212 17.29 18.32 -0.67
C ALA A 212 17.01 19.51 -1.60
N PHE A 213 15.82 20.10 -1.48
CA PHE A 213 15.35 21.24 -2.28
C PHE A 213 15.03 22.44 -1.41
N GLU A 214 15.00 23.61 -2.04
CA GLU A 214 14.42 24.82 -1.47
C GLU A 214 13.45 25.47 -2.45
N ILE A 215 12.25 25.81 -1.99
CA ILE A 215 11.32 26.66 -2.75
C ILE A 215 11.84 28.09 -2.72
N LEU A 216 12.23 28.63 -3.87
CA LEU A 216 12.69 30.01 -4.00
C LEU A 216 11.52 30.99 -4.14
N GLU A 217 10.48 30.55 -4.84
CA GLU A 217 9.30 31.35 -5.19
C GLU A 217 8.16 30.40 -5.54
N ALA A 218 6.94 30.75 -5.13
CA ALA A 218 5.72 30.06 -5.55
C ALA A 218 4.66 31.11 -5.83
N SER A 219 3.95 30.93 -6.93
CA SER A 219 2.93 31.81 -7.46
C SER A 219 1.85 30.98 -8.15
N GLU A 220 0.73 31.58 -8.52
CA GLU A 220 -0.39 30.84 -9.13
C GLU A 220 -0.02 30.13 -10.44
N ASP A 221 0.92 30.67 -11.21
CA ASP A 221 1.27 30.21 -12.55
C ASP A 221 2.61 29.48 -12.62
N LYS A 222 3.41 29.51 -11.55
CA LYS A 222 4.71 28.84 -11.51
C LYS A 222 5.28 28.65 -10.11
N VAL A 223 6.18 27.68 -10.01
CA VAL A 223 7.03 27.43 -8.84
C VAL A 223 8.49 27.48 -9.27
N ARG A 224 9.36 28.11 -8.47
CA ARG A 224 10.81 28.04 -8.63
C ARG A 224 11.42 27.27 -7.49
N VAL A 225 12.19 26.26 -7.84
CA VAL A 225 12.92 25.40 -6.89
C VAL A 225 14.41 25.55 -7.11
N GLN A 226 15.17 25.49 -6.02
CA GLN A 226 16.60 25.29 -6.05
C GLN A 226 16.89 23.82 -5.74
N TRP A 227 17.72 23.20 -6.56
CA TRP A 227 18.29 21.90 -6.29
C TRP A 227 19.79 21.92 -6.58
N CYS A 228 20.59 21.51 -5.60
CA CYS A 228 22.04 21.71 -5.61
C CYS A 228 22.38 23.19 -5.90
N SER A 229 23.21 23.44 -6.91
CA SER A 229 23.60 24.78 -7.36
C SER A 229 22.72 25.37 -8.47
N HIS A 230 21.65 24.67 -8.87
CA HIS A 230 20.82 25.05 -10.02
C HIS A 230 19.41 25.47 -9.59
N GLU A 231 18.85 26.41 -10.34
CA GLU A 231 17.47 26.86 -10.20
C GLU A 231 16.64 26.35 -11.36
N TYR A 232 15.43 25.89 -11.04
CA TYR A 232 14.47 25.40 -12.00
C TYR A 232 13.17 26.18 -11.84
N GLU A 233 12.65 26.70 -12.95
CA GLU A 233 11.32 27.31 -13.02
C GLU A 233 10.35 26.31 -13.63
N ILE A 234 9.28 26.00 -12.91
CA ILE A 234 8.25 25.04 -13.29
C ILE A 234 6.93 25.79 -13.46
N PRO A 235 6.53 26.11 -14.70
CA PRO A 235 5.23 26.70 -14.96
C PRO A 235 4.10 25.69 -14.71
N LEU A 236 2.92 26.19 -14.36
CA LEU A 236 1.72 25.37 -14.15
C LEU A 236 1.37 24.59 -15.43
N GLY A 237 1.07 23.30 -15.26
CA GLY A 237 0.76 22.35 -16.32
C GLY A 237 1.98 21.83 -17.09
N ASN A 238 3.20 22.24 -16.71
CA ASN A 238 4.43 21.79 -17.37
C ASN A 238 5.26 20.85 -16.48
N THR A 239 6.01 19.99 -17.16
CA THR A 239 7.05 19.16 -16.55
C THR A 239 8.43 19.74 -16.86
N VAL A 240 9.30 19.82 -15.85
CA VAL A 240 10.72 20.17 -16.00
C VAL A 240 11.57 19.01 -15.52
N THR A 241 12.54 18.61 -16.33
CA THR A 241 13.50 17.54 -15.99
C THR A 241 14.88 18.13 -15.89
N THR A 242 15.60 17.79 -14.82
CA THR A 242 16.95 18.27 -14.56
C THR A 242 17.97 17.53 -15.43
N GLN A 243 19.19 18.04 -15.47
CA GLN A 243 20.32 17.24 -15.91
C GLN A 243 20.63 16.14 -14.89
N ASN A 244 21.37 15.12 -15.31
CA ASN A 244 21.93 14.12 -14.40
C ASN A 244 23.03 14.77 -13.58
N ILE A 245 22.97 14.61 -12.27
CA ILE A 245 24.11 14.86 -11.38
C ILE A 245 24.76 13.54 -11.02
N LEU A 246 26.07 13.58 -10.83
CA LEU A 246 26.84 12.44 -10.36
C LEU A 246 26.93 12.53 -8.84
N LEU A 247 26.49 11.48 -8.14
CA LEU A 247 26.64 11.33 -6.71
C LEU A 247 27.84 10.43 -6.43
N ASP A 248 28.69 10.88 -5.50
CA ASP A 248 29.81 10.07 -5.03
C ASP A 248 29.27 8.95 -4.14
N ASN A 249 29.28 7.73 -4.65
CA ASN A 249 28.96 6.55 -3.84
C ASN A 249 30.26 5.99 -3.24
N PRO A 250 30.41 5.94 -1.90
CA PRO A 250 31.65 5.45 -1.28
C PRO A 250 31.90 3.94 -1.47
N TYR A 251 30.89 3.19 -1.91
CA TYR A 251 30.96 1.75 -2.15
C TYR A 251 30.97 1.38 -3.64
N LEU A 252 30.61 2.29 -4.55
CA LEU A 252 30.54 2.10 -6.00
C LEU A 252 31.33 3.17 -6.77
N SER A 253 31.29 3.14 -8.11
CA SER A 253 32.02 4.12 -8.93
C SER A 253 31.34 5.49 -8.93
N VAL A 254 30.08 5.57 -9.38
CA VAL A 254 29.28 6.81 -9.46
C VAL A 254 27.80 6.44 -9.57
N ASP A 255 26.93 7.11 -8.81
CA ASP A 255 25.48 7.05 -9.00
C ASP A 255 25.01 8.27 -9.80
N GLU A 256 23.98 8.10 -10.64
CA GLU A 256 23.41 9.19 -11.41
C GLU A 256 22.02 9.54 -10.87
N MET A 257 21.81 10.81 -10.51
CA MET A 257 20.53 11.29 -10.04
C MET A 257 19.91 12.30 -10.99
N ARG A 258 18.62 12.16 -11.24
CA ARG A 258 17.81 13.08 -12.05
C ARG A 258 16.50 13.36 -11.33
N MET A 259 16.06 14.61 -11.42
CA MET A 259 14.76 15.04 -10.92
C MET A 259 13.82 15.37 -12.07
N ARG A 260 12.53 15.10 -11.85
CA ARG A 260 11.43 15.57 -12.67
C ARG A 260 10.45 16.29 -11.76
N PHE A 261 10.19 17.55 -12.07
CA PHE A 261 9.23 18.39 -11.39
C PHE A 261 8.00 18.61 -12.27
N GLU A 262 6.83 18.67 -11.66
CA GLU A 262 5.57 18.97 -12.34
C GLU A 262 4.70 19.82 -11.41
N TYR A 263 4.44 21.08 -11.79
CA TYR A 263 3.49 21.93 -11.08
C TYR A 263 2.14 21.79 -11.77
N ARG A 264 1.14 21.26 -11.07
CA ARG A 264 -0.14 20.88 -11.71
C ARG A 264 -1.33 21.23 -10.84
N GLU A 265 -2.48 21.37 -11.50
CA GLU A 265 -3.77 21.35 -10.81
C GLU A 265 -4.10 19.92 -10.39
N ILE A 266 -4.62 19.76 -9.17
CA ILE A 266 -5.01 18.46 -8.65
C ILE A 266 -6.39 18.13 -9.24
N PRO A 267 -6.56 17.01 -9.95
CA PRO A 267 -7.84 16.63 -10.52
C PRO A 267 -8.93 16.55 -9.44
N LEU A 268 -10.15 16.99 -9.77
CA LEU A 268 -11.28 17.00 -8.82
C LEU A 268 -11.51 15.64 -8.15
N TYR A 269 -11.38 14.55 -8.90
CA TYR A 269 -11.47 13.20 -8.37
C TYR A 269 -10.41 12.94 -7.28
N ALA A 270 -9.14 13.23 -7.55
CA ALA A 270 -8.06 13.05 -6.58
C ALA A 270 -8.26 13.91 -5.32
N ARG A 271 -8.76 15.14 -5.48
CA ARG A 271 -9.13 16.02 -4.36
C ARG A 271 -10.25 15.42 -3.51
N THR A 272 -11.26 14.86 -4.17
CA THR A 272 -12.40 14.19 -3.54
C THR A 272 -11.94 13.01 -2.69
N ILE A 273 -11.11 12.13 -3.26
CA ILE A 273 -10.59 10.95 -2.56
C ILE A 273 -9.66 11.33 -1.39
N ARG A 274 -8.79 12.35 -1.55
CA ARG A 274 -7.94 12.83 -0.45
C ARG A 274 -8.75 13.35 0.73
N LEU A 275 -9.81 14.12 0.48
CA LEU A 275 -10.66 14.63 1.54
C LEU A 275 -11.50 13.49 2.18
N LEU A 276 -12.02 12.57 1.37
CA LEU A 276 -12.70 11.37 1.83
C LEU A 276 -11.81 10.56 2.80
N ASN A 277 -10.58 10.24 2.42
CA ASN A 277 -9.66 9.48 3.26
C ASN A 277 -9.38 10.18 4.59
N LYS A 278 -9.19 11.50 4.57
CA LYS A 278 -9.01 12.27 5.80
C LYS A 278 -10.22 12.20 6.74
N ILE A 279 -11.43 12.22 6.19
CA ILE A 279 -12.66 12.06 6.98
C ILE A 279 -12.74 10.62 7.53
N MET A 280 -12.43 9.62 6.72
CA MET A 280 -12.38 8.22 7.15
C MET A 280 -11.38 8.00 8.29
N ASP A 281 -10.18 8.57 8.20
CA ASP A 281 -9.17 8.48 9.27
C ASP A 281 -9.69 9.09 10.58
N LEU A 282 -10.36 10.24 10.52
CA LEU A 282 -10.97 10.87 11.69
C LEU A 282 -12.11 10.02 12.27
N HIS A 283 -12.96 9.46 11.41
CA HIS A 283 -14.04 8.56 11.82
C HIS A 283 -13.56 7.20 12.36
N LYS A 284 -12.35 6.77 12.00
CA LYS A 284 -11.70 5.59 12.57
C LYS A 284 -11.10 5.92 13.95
N ALA A 285 -10.44 7.07 14.07
CA ALA A 285 -9.78 7.48 15.30
C ALA A 285 -10.76 7.93 16.41
N MET A 286 -11.93 8.43 16.03
CA MET A 286 -12.93 8.97 16.96
C MET A 286 -14.33 8.48 16.63
N ASP A 287 -15.20 8.44 17.65
CA ASP A 287 -16.64 8.29 17.42
C ASP A 287 -17.10 9.41 16.47
N PRO A 288 -17.68 9.09 15.29
CA PRO A 288 -18.11 10.08 14.29
C PRO A 288 -19.06 11.13 14.87
N ARG A 289 -19.80 10.81 15.94
CA ARG A 289 -20.67 11.78 16.64
C ARG A 289 -19.91 12.88 17.38
N LYS A 290 -18.60 12.71 17.55
CA LYS A 290 -17.69 13.65 18.23
C LYS A 290 -16.74 14.35 17.26
N ALA A 291 -16.58 13.82 16.04
CA ALA A 291 -15.84 14.47 14.98
C ALA A 291 -16.74 15.53 14.34
N ASP A 292 -16.29 16.78 14.27
CA ASP A 292 -17.02 17.84 13.56
C ASP A 292 -16.63 17.82 12.07
N THR A 293 -17.11 16.78 11.37
CA THR A 293 -16.79 16.48 9.96
C THR A 293 -17.91 16.84 8.99
N THR A 294 -19.12 17.18 9.48
CA THR A 294 -20.33 17.36 8.65
C THR A 294 -20.14 18.32 7.46
N LYS A 295 -19.41 19.43 7.63
CA LYS A 295 -19.13 20.36 6.52
C LYS A 295 -18.20 19.75 5.47
N ALA A 296 -17.18 19.01 5.90
CA ALA A 296 -16.22 18.35 5.02
C ALA A 296 -16.87 17.18 4.29
N GLU A 297 -17.75 16.43 4.96
CA GLU A 297 -18.58 15.38 4.36
C GLU A 297 -19.46 15.96 3.25
N GLN A 298 -20.20 17.04 3.53
CA GLN A 298 -21.02 17.69 2.52
C GLN A 298 -20.19 18.14 1.32
N LYS A 299 -18.98 18.67 1.57
CA LYS A 299 -18.06 19.06 0.49
C LYS A 299 -17.67 17.87 -0.39
N VAL A 300 -17.37 16.70 0.18
CA VAL A 300 -17.09 15.47 -0.60
C VAL A 300 -18.31 15.07 -1.44
N LEU A 301 -19.51 15.09 -0.86
CA LEU A 301 -20.75 14.78 -1.59
C LEU A 301 -20.99 15.76 -2.76
N ASP A 302 -20.76 17.05 -2.54
CA ASP A 302 -20.88 18.09 -3.59
C ASP A 302 -19.84 17.88 -4.71
N MET A 303 -18.61 17.47 -4.38
CA MET A 303 -17.57 17.15 -5.37
C MET A 303 -17.90 15.87 -6.16
N LEU A 304 -18.48 14.86 -5.51
CA LEU A 304 -19.00 13.66 -6.18
C LEU A 304 -20.14 14.02 -7.14
N ASP A 305 -21.05 14.89 -6.72
CA ASP A 305 -22.12 15.40 -7.60
C ASP A 305 -21.56 16.12 -8.83
N GLU A 306 -20.52 16.93 -8.66
CA GLU A 306 -19.85 17.56 -9.79
C GLU A 306 -19.21 16.53 -10.74
N LEU A 307 -18.52 15.52 -10.21
CA LEU A 307 -17.93 14.44 -11.01
C LEU A 307 -18.99 13.64 -11.77
N ILE A 308 -20.10 13.31 -11.12
CA ILE A 308 -21.20 12.54 -11.71
C ILE A 308 -21.92 13.37 -12.78
N TYR A 309 -22.40 14.56 -12.45
CA TYR A 309 -23.30 15.32 -13.32
C TYR A 309 -22.59 16.14 -14.39
N LYS A 310 -21.39 16.67 -14.10
CA LYS A 310 -20.64 17.49 -15.08
C LYS A 310 -19.60 16.67 -15.84
N ASN A 311 -18.95 15.73 -15.17
CA ASN A 311 -17.87 14.95 -15.77
C ASN A 311 -18.32 13.57 -16.27
N GLY A 312 -19.59 13.20 -16.06
CA GLY A 312 -20.18 11.95 -16.56
C GLY A 312 -19.65 10.69 -15.88
N ARG A 313 -19.09 10.82 -14.66
CA ARG A 313 -18.55 9.70 -13.87
C ARG A 313 -19.68 8.92 -13.18
N THR A 314 -20.48 8.22 -13.96
CA THR A 314 -21.61 7.42 -13.46
C THR A 314 -21.15 6.27 -12.56
N ASP A 315 -19.93 5.81 -12.73
CA ASP A 315 -19.27 4.82 -11.87
C ASP A 315 -19.15 5.24 -10.40
N LEU A 316 -19.31 6.52 -10.06
CA LEU A 316 -19.24 7.03 -8.69
C LEU A 316 -20.59 7.03 -7.94
N TYR A 317 -21.68 6.63 -8.58
CA TYR A 317 -22.99 6.52 -7.92
C TYR A 317 -22.96 5.59 -6.70
N PRO A 318 -22.36 4.38 -6.74
CA PRO A 318 -22.28 3.50 -5.57
C PRO A 318 -21.50 4.12 -4.40
N LEU A 319 -20.37 4.79 -4.67
CA LEU A 319 -19.62 5.53 -3.64
C LEU A 319 -20.49 6.61 -3.00
N LYS A 320 -21.14 7.46 -3.81
CA LYS A 320 -22.03 8.51 -3.30
C LYS A 320 -23.15 7.92 -2.45
N ALA A 321 -23.80 6.85 -2.94
CA ALA A 321 -24.88 6.17 -2.22
C ALA A 321 -24.40 5.67 -0.85
N LEU A 322 -23.23 5.03 -0.80
CA LEU A 322 -22.62 4.51 0.41
C LEU A 322 -22.34 5.64 1.42
N LEU A 323 -21.62 6.67 0.99
CA LEU A 323 -21.23 7.78 1.88
C LEU A 323 -22.45 8.53 2.43
N ASP A 324 -23.42 8.85 1.57
CA ASP A 324 -24.60 9.63 1.97
C ASP A 324 -25.54 8.81 2.89
N ALA A 325 -25.54 7.49 2.76
CA ALA A 325 -26.33 6.59 3.61
C ALA A 325 -25.61 6.14 4.91
N SER A 326 -24.32 6.44 5.06
CA SER A 326 -23.51 6.10 6.23
C SER A 326 -23.33 7.29 7.17
N ASN A 327 -23.27 7.02 8.48
CA ASN A 327 -22.82 8.01 9.49
C ASN A 327 -21.32 7.91 9.76
N ASN A 328 -20.73 6.76 9.47
CA ASN A 328 -19.31 6.51 9.64
C ASN A 328 -18.75 6.03 8.30
N TRP A 329 -18.02 6.91 7.63
CA TRP A 329 -17.39 6.59 6.35
C TRP A 329 -16.22 5.61 6.46
N SER A 330 -15.61 5.43 7.64
CA SER A 330 -14.53 4.45 7.82
C SER A 330 -15.05 3.01 7.89
N THR A 331 -16.28 2.80 8.37
CA THR A 331 -16.92 1.48 8.37
C THR A 331 -17.78 1.25 7.14
N GLY A 332 -18.27 2.31 6.48
CA GLY A 332 -19.21 2.15 5.36
C GLY A 332 -20.52 1.47 5.76
N GLN A 333 -20.89 1.47 7.05
CA GLN A 333 -22.15 0.86 7.49
C GLN A 333 -23.32 1.73 7.05
N ILE A 334 -24.26 1.15 6.31
CA ILE A 334 -25.45 1.81 5.80
C ILE A 334 -26.49 1.88 6.91
N VAL A 335 -26.78 3.09 7.38
CA VAL A 335 -27.80 3.34 8.42
C VAL A 335 -29.11 3.87 7.83
N ARG A 336 -29.11 4.25 6.55
CA ARG A 336 -30.24 4.79 5.80
C ARG A 336 -30.45 3.99 4.50
N ILE A 337 -30.82 2.70 4.61
CA ILE A 337 -30.91 1.80 3.46
C ILE A 337 -31.84 2.30 2.34
N SER A 338 -32.98 2.92 2.68
CA SER A 338 -33.88 3.50 1.68
C SER A 338 -33.24 4.64 0.88
N HIS A 339 -32.34 5.40 1.49
CA HIS A 339 -31.61 6.48 0.82
C HIS A 339 -30.50 5.92 -0.08
N PHE A 340 -29.77 4.92 0.40
CA PHE A 340 -28.79 4.17 -0.40
C PHE A 340 -29.43 3.63 -1.68
N ARG A 341 -30.55 2.89 -1.54
CA ARG A 341 -31.32 2.32 -2.66
C ARG A 341 -31.73 3.39 -3.66
N HIS A 342 -32.21 4.54 -3.18
CA HIS A 342 -32.67 5.61 -4.06
C HIS A 342 -31.55 6.15 -4.96
N ILE A 343 -30.37 6.44 -4.39
CA ILE A 343 -29.21 6.92 -5.16
C ILE A 343 -28.66 5.83 -6.07
N LEU A 344 -28.58 4.59 -5.57
CA LEU A 344 -28.09 3.46 -6.36
C LEU A 344 -28.98 3.19 -7.57
N LEU A 345 -30.31 3.20 -7.41
CA LEU A 345 -31.26 3.03 -8.51
C LEU A 345 -31.11 4.13 -9.57
N GLU A 346 -30.93 5.38 -9.16
CA GLU A 346 -30.64 6.47 -10.10
C GLU A 346 -29.36 6.21 -10.90
N GLY A 347 -28.33 5.69 -10.24
CA GLY A 347 -27.08 5.30 -10.88
C GLY A 347 -27.25 4.13 -11.86
N ILE A 348 -28.00 3.10 -11.47
CA ILE A 348 -28.29 1.93 -12.31
C ILE A 348 -29.02 2.37 -13.58
N ASP A 349 -30.02 3.25 -13.46
CA ASP A 349 -30.74 3.83 -14.61
C ASP A 349 -29.82 4.61 -15.55
N LYS A 350 -28.66 5.06 -15.04
CA LYS A 350 -27.60 5.75 -15.80
C LYS A 350 -26.43 4.84 -16.20
N GLY A 351 -26.51 3.54 -15.91
CA GLY A 351 -25.52 2.55 -16.29
C GLY A 351 -24.31 2.45 -15.36
N CYS A 352 -24.42 2.85 -14.08
CA CYS A 352 -23.28 2.77 -13.15
C CYS A 352 -22.78 1.33 -12.92
N LEU A 353 -23.66 0.32 -13.02
CA LEU A 353 -23.31 -1.10 -12.87
C LEU A 353 -23.31 -1.85 -14.21
N ALA A 354 -22.89 -1.19 -15.29
CA ALA A 354 -22.56 -1.93 -16.50
C ALA A 354 -21.37 -2.89 -16.22
N PRO A 355 -21.25 -4.03 -16.92
CA PRO A 355 -20.24 -5.05 -16.59
C PRO A 355 -18.79 -4.54 -16.60
N ASP A 356 -18.50 -3.55 -17.45
CA ASP A 356 -17.19 -2.92 -17.67
C ASP A 356 -16.90 -1.74 -16.72
N GLN A 357 -17.82 -1.39 -15.81
CA GLN A 357 -17.66 -0.30 -14.84
C GLN A 357 -16.94 -0.79 -13.57
N GLU A 358 -15.67 -1.19 -13.71
CA GLU A 358 -14.86 -1.78 -12.64
C GLU A 358 -14.92 -0.97 -11.33
N GLU A 359 -14.71 0.34 -11.40
CA GLU A 359 -14.70 1.20 -10.21
C GLU A 359 -16.06 1.21 -9.47
N ALA A 360 -17.17 1.12 -10.21
CA ALA A 360 -18.49 1.05 -9.58
C ALA A 360 -18.68 -0.27 -8.82
N TRP A 361 -18.19 -1.37 -9.38
CA TRP A 361 -18.23 -2.69 -8.76
C TRP A 361 -17.33 -2.74 -7.52
N ASP A 362 -16.14 -2.14 -7.54
CA ASP A 362 -15.28 -2.01 -6.37
C ASP A 362 -16.00 -1.30 -5.21
N TRP A 363 -16.77 -0.26 -5.51
CA TRP A 363 -17.56 0.45 -4.50
C TRP A 363 -18.73 -0.37 -3.97
N ILE A 364 -19.36 -1.19 -4.80
CA ILE A 364 -20.39 -2.15 -4.36
C ILE A 364 -19.77 -3.23 -3.48
N GLU A 365 -18.60 -3.77 -3.83
CA GLU A 365 -17.88 -4.73 -3.00
C GLU A 365 -17.56 -4.13 -1.63
N ASN A 366 -17.03 -2.90 -1.62
CA ASN A 366 -16.74 -2.17 -0.39
C ASN A 366 -17.99 -1.96 0.48
N ALA A 367 -19.14 -1.65 -0.13
CA ALA A 367 -20.41 -1.60 0.60
C ALA A 367 -20.78 -2.99 1.16
N ALA A 368 -20.60 -4.07 0.41
CA ALA A 368 -20.95 -5.43 0.81
C ALA A 368 -20.03 -6.03 1.89
N LYS A 369 -18.91 -5.39 2.23
CA LYS A 369 -18.02 -5.82 3.34
C LYS A 369 -18.72 -5.70 4.70
N ASN A 370 -19.51 -4.64 4.90
CA ASN A 370 -20.12 -4.32 6.20
C ASN A 370 -21.66 -4.25 6.18
N ASN A 371 -22.27 -4.64 5.06
CA ASN A 371 -23.72 -4.60 4.86
C ASN A 371 -24.18 -5.87 4.13
N ASP A 372 -25.46 -6.22 4.29
CA ASP A 372 -26.06 -7.33 3.56
C ASP A 372 -26.38 -6.90 2.11
N PRO A 373 -25.71 -7.46 1.09
CA PRO A 373 -25.96 -7.09 -0.30
C PRO A 373 -27.36 -7.52 -0.79
N ALA A 374 -28.06 -8.43 -0.10
CA ALA A 374 -29.45 -8.76 -0.40
C ALA A 374 -30.38 -7.56 -0.12
N GLU A 375 -29.97 -6.64 0.75
CA GLU A 375 -30.74 -5.43 1.07
C GLU A 375 -30.44 -4.26 0.11
N PHE A 376 -29.50 -4.37 -0.83
CA PHE A 376 -29.10 -3.24 -1.68
C PHE A 376 -30.19 -2.80 -2.67
N MET A 377 -31.16 -3.67 -2.97
CA MET A 377 -32.30 -3.39 -3.81
C MET A 377 -33.57 -4.01 -3.23
N ASP A 378 -34.72 -3.35 -3.39
CA ASP A 378 -36.04 -3.95 -3.07
C ASP A 378 -36.53 -4.88 -4.18
N ASP A 379 -36.13 -4.61 -5.43
CA ASP A 379 -36.47 -5.41 -6.60
C ASP A 379 -35.44 -6.52 -6.80
N THR A 380 -35.70 -7.67 -6.18
CA THR A 380 -34.80 -8.83 -6.19
C THR A 380 -34.59 -9.40 -7.60
N GLU A 381 -35.60 -9.37 -8.47
CA GLU A 381 -35.51 -9.87 -9.86
C GLU A 381 -34.59 -8.97 -10.67
N ARG A 382 -34.81 -7.65 -10.60
CA ARG A 382 -33.92 -6.69 -11.26
C ARG A 382 -32.48 -6.77 -10.75
N TRP A 383 -32.30 -7.01 -9.45
CA TRP A 383 -30.97 -7.14 -8.86
C TRP A 383 -30.24 -8.39 -9.34
N TYR A 384 -30.96 -9.52 -9.41
CA TYR A 384 -30.45 -10.75 -9.98
C TYR A 384 -30.05 -10.57 -11.44
N ASP A 385 -30.88 -9.94 -12.27
CA ASP A 385 -30.58 -9.73 -13.69
C ASP A 385 -29.30 -8.89 -13.91
N ILE A 386 -29.10 -7.84 -13.09
CA ILE A 386 -27.89 -7.01 -13.15
C ILE A 386 -26.65 -7.82 -12.79
N LEU A 387 -26.71 -8.57 -11.69
CA LEU A 387 -25.59 -9.39 -11.22
C LEU A 387 -25.28 -10.54 -12.19
N MET A 388 -26.31 -11.20 -12.71
CA MET A 388 -26.17 -12.26 -13.71
C MET A 388 -25.52 -11.73 -14.99
N THR A 389 -26.04 -10.62 -15.54
CA THR A 389 -25.48 -10.01 -16.76
C THR A 389 -24.00 -9.67 -16.57
N ALA A 390 -23.64 -9.06 -15.44
CA ALA A 390 -22.24 -8.72 -15.15
C ALA A 390 -21.37 -9.99 -14.95
N THR A 391 -21.92 -11.02 -14.30
CA THR A 391 -21.23 -12.30 -14.09
C THR A 391 -20.95 -13.02 -15.42
N GLU A 392 -21.92 -13.06 -16.33
CA GLU A 392 -21.78 -13.66 -17.66
C GLU A 392 -20.69 -12.97 -18.50
N GLU A 393 -20.53 -11.66 -18.32
CA GLU A 393 -19.48 -10.85 -18.94
C GLU A 393 -18.14 -10.89 -18.18
N GLY A 394 -18.04 -11.72 -17.13
CA GLY A 394 -16.79 -12.02 -16.43
C GLY A 394 -16.49 -11.16 -15.21
N ASN A 395 -17.45 -10.36 -14.72
CA ASN A 395 -17.28 -9.57 -13.51
C ASN A 395 -17.29 -10.46 -12.25
N THR A 396 -16.14 -10.59 -11.60
CA THR A 396 -15.98 -11.49 -10.44
C THR A 396 -16.68 -10.96 -9.19
N ILE A 397 -16.74 -9.64 -9.00
CA ILE A 397 -17.42 -9.02 -7.86
C ILE A 397 -18.92 -9.31 -7.92
N ALA A 398 -19.52 -9.16 -9.12
CA ALA A 398 -20.93 -9.48 -9.32
C ALA A 398 -21.25 -10.93 -8.98
N ARG A 399 -20.37 -11.87 -9.40
CA ARG A 399 -20.49 -13.29 -9.06
C ARG A 399 -20.40 -13.52 -7.56
N ASP A 400 -19.39 -12.95 -6.90
CA ASP A 400 -19.17 -13.14 -5.47
C ASP A 400 -20.35 -12.58 -4.65
N ILE A 401 -20.96 -11.47 -5.09
CA ILE A 401 -22.18 -10.94 -4.49
C ILE A 401 -23.37 -11.86 -4.75
N MET A 402 -23.53 -12.35 -5.98
CA MET A 402 -24.60 -13.26 -6.35
C MET A 402 -24.55 -14.54 -5.49
N ASP A 403 -23.37 -15.15 -5.35
CA ASP A 403 -23.13 -16.34 -4.54
C ASP A 403 -23.38 -16.10 -3.03
N ARG A 404 -23.25 -14.85 -2.56
CA ARG A 404 -23.58 -14.46 -1.17
C ARG A 404 -25.08 -14.30 -0.95
N ILE A 405 -25.84 -13.88 -1.96
CA ILE A 405 -27.28 -13.63 -1.84
C ILE A 405 -28.07 -14.92 -2.12
N TRP A 406 -27.72 -15.64 -3.18
CA TRP A 406 -28.38 -16.87 -3.60
C TRP A 406 -27.41 -18.03 -3.50
N GLU A 407 -27.82 -19.11 -2.84
CA GLU A 407 -27.06 -20.35 -2.87
C GLU A 407 -26.91 -20.80 -4.33
N PRO A 408 -25.71 -21.23 -4.77
CA PRO A 408 -25.52 -21.71 -6.13
C PRO A 408 -26.52 -22.83 -6.38
N GLU A 409 -27.27 -22.76 -7.48
CA GLU A 409 -28.20 -23.82 -7.86
C GLU A 409 -27.44 -25.13 -7.81
N GLN A 410 -27.81 -26.01 -6.87
CA GLN A 410 -27.37 -27.38 -6.94
C GLN A 410 -28.03 -27.94 -8.18
N THR A 411 -27.28 -28.03 -9.27
CA THR A 411 -27.62 -28.89 -10.41
C THR A 411 -27.78 -30.29 -9.83
N ILE A 412 -29.02 -30.64 -9.51
CA ILE A 412 -29.40 -32.03 -9.29
C ILE A 412 -29.30 -32.62 -10.69
N ASP A 413 -28.17 -33.26 -10.98
CA ASP A 413 -28.09 -34.18 -12.11
C ASP A 413 -29.17 -35.25 -11.86
N GLU A 414 -30.33 -35.08 -12.49
CA GLU A 414 -31.34 -36.13 -12.58
C GLU A 414 -30.78 -37.22 -13.50
N ASP A 415 -30.27 -38.29 -12.89
CA ASP A 415 -29.93 -39.58 -13.52
C ASP A 415 -31.11 -40.21 -14.30
#